data_AF-A0A7K8HU94-F1
#
_entry.id   AF-A0A7K8HU94-F1
#
_cell.length_a   1.000
_cell.length_b   1.000
_cell.length_c   1.000
_cell.angle_alpha   90.00
_cell.angle_beta   90.00
_cell.angle_gamma   90.00
#
_symmetry.space_group_name_H-M   'P 1'
#
loop_
_entity.id
_entity.type
_entity.pdbx_description
1 polymer ?
#
loop_
_entity_poly.entity_id
_entity_poly.type
_entity_poly.pdbx_seq_one_letter_code
_entity_poly.pdbx_strand_id
1 'polypeptide(L)'
;YLSEEDVLDQSNPFVQLVSGVVWLLRNGEVYINQSRAAECGDTQTTGTFDRFINVISARTAVGHDSQGRLVLVHVDGQTESRGVNLWEMAEFLKQQGVINAINLDGGGSATLVLNGTLASYPSEHCSFDSMWRCPRSISTVVCVHEPRCDPPDCSGHGLCVAGHCHCDGHFWAGPACDTLDCGPANCSLHGVCSASGCLCDAGWTGSNCTEECPLGWFGPSCQSRCACDHLCPCDPKTGSCNITHHGALQDHLHRGTRLQGGSWLSLSSALALLLVLSALGNVGLVLRAQRRHRDWDYRYHPLRDINGDT
;
A
#
# COMPACT_ATOMS: atom_id res chain seq x y z
N TYR A 1 -12.83 -25.62 12.11
CA TYR A 1 -13.32 -25.74 13.50
C TYR A 1 -12.14 -25.60 14.42
N LEU A 2 -12.28 -24.79 15.46
CA LEU A 2 -11.24 -24.48 16.43
C LEU A 2 -11.82 -24.75 17.82
N SER A 3 -11.00 -25.30 18.71
CA SER A 3 -11.31 -25.37 20.13
C SER A 3 -11.06 -23.99 20.79
N GLU A 4 -11.52 -23.82 22.03
CA GLU A 4 -11.20 -22.63 22.81
C GLU A 4 -9.69 -22.49 23.05
N GLU A 5 -8.98 -23.61 23.25
CA GLU A 5 -7.52 -23.62 23.42
C GLU A 5 -6.81 -23.10 22.16
N ASP A 6 -7.27 -23.50 20.97
CA ASP A 6 -6.70 -23.00 19.70
C ASP A 6 -6.88 -21.48 19.56
N VAL A 7 -8.03 -20.95 19.99
CA VAL A 7 -8.34 -19.52 19.92
C VAL A 7 -7.52 -18.71 20.92
N LEU A 8 -7.21 -19.28 22.08
CA LEU A 8 -6.48 -18.63 23.18
C LEU A 8 -4.96 -18.83 23.11
N ASP A 9 -4.42 -19.52 22.11
CA ASP A 9 -2.98 -19.71 21.96
C ASP A 9 -2.24 -18.37 21.82
N GLN A 10 -1.18 -18.21 22.60
CA GLN A 10 -0.33 -17.02 22.62
C GLN A 10 0.99 -17.20 21.85
N SER A 11 1.29 -18.41 21.37
CA SER A 11 2.53 -18.67 20.63
C SER A 11 2.51 -18.03 19.23
N ASN A 12 1.36 -18.06 18.57
CA ASN A 12 1.07 -17.40 17.30
C ASN A 12 -0.40 -16.95 17.29
N PRO A 13 -0.73 -15.88 18.05
CA PRO A 13 -2.12 -15.53 18.32
C PRO A 13 -2.86 -15.06 17.07
N PHE A 14 -4.16 -15.34 17.01
CA PHE A 14 -5.02 -14.79 15.97
C PHE A 14 -5.05 -13.26 16.06
N VAL A 15 -4.68 -12.58 14.97
CA VAL A 15 -4.82 -11.12 14.83
C VAL A 15 -6.22 -10.70 14.35
N GLN A 16 -6.91 -11.60 13.65
CA GLN A 16 -8.27 -11.44 13.14
C GLN A 16 -8.97 -12.79 13.20
N LEU A 17 -10.21 -12.82 13.69
CA LEU A 17 -11.03 -14.02 13.77
C LEU A 17 -12.51 -13.68 13.58
N VAL A 18 -13.20 -14.44 12.74
CA VAL A 18 -14.65 -14.35 12.54
C VAL A 18 -15.24 -15.75 12.45
N SER A 19 -16.44 -15.92 12.99
CA SER A 19 -17.18 -17.18 12.96
C SER A 19 -18.33 -17.09 11.96
N GLY A 20 -18.55 -18.19 11.24
CA GLY A 20 -19.67 -18.38 10.34
C GLY A 20 -20.46 -19.64 10.69
N VAL A 21 -21.33 -20.07 9.79
CA VAL A 21 -22.10 -21.32 9.90
C VAL A 21 -22.02 -22.02 8.54
N VAL A 22 -21.64 -23.29 8.56
CA VAL A 22 -21.28 -24.16 7.44
C VAL A 22 -19.91 -23.85 6.83
N TRP A 23 -19.03 -24.85 6.85
CA TRP A 23 -17.79 -24.88 6.10
C TRP A 23 -18.09 -25.37 4.68
N LEU A 24 -18.05 -24.46 3.70
CA LEU A 24 -18.44 -24.72 2.31
C LEU A 24 -17.43 -25.61 1.57
N LEU A 25 -16.15 -25.23 1.62
CA LEU A 25 -15.06 -25.91 0.93
C LEU A 25 -13.92 -26.24 1.88
N ARG A 26 -13.40 -27.47 1.81
CA ARG A 26 -12.20 -27.90 2.51
C ARG A 26 -11.23 -28.58 1.55
N ASN A 27 -10.02 -28.05 1.42
CA ASN A 27 -9.02 -28.55 0.46
C ASN A 27 -9.54 -28.66 -0.99
N GLY A 28 -10.31 -27.67 -1.44
CA GLY A 28 -10.87 -27.61 -2.79
C GLY A 28 -12.10 -28.49 -3.02
N GLU A 29 -12.61 -29.16 -1.97
CA GLU A 29 -13.76 -30.06 -2.05
C GLU A 29 -14.94 -29.58 -1.21
N VAL A 30 -16.16 -29.83 -1.69
CA VAL A 30 -17.41 -29.47 -0.98
C VAL A 30 -17.50 -30.22 0.35
N TYR A 31 -17.75 -29.48 1.44
CA TYR A 31 -17.66 -30.00 2.81
C TYR A 31 -18.97 -29.86 3.62
N ILE A 32 -20.07 -29.51 2.95
CA ILE A 32 -21.37 -29.20 3.58
C ILE A 32 -21.94 -30.37 4.38
N ASN A 33 -21.81 -31.61 3.89
CA ASN A 33 -22.31 -32.80 4.59
C ASN A 33 -21.59 -33.02 5.93
N GLN A 34 -20.29 -32.80 5.95
CA GLN A 34 -19.46 -32.92 7.14
C GLN A 34 -19.76 -31.78 8.10
N SER A 35 -19.99 -30.56 7.60
CA SER A 35 -20.46 -29.45 8.41
C SER A 35 -21.82 -29.70 9.04
N ARG A 36 -22.74 -30.35 8.33
CA ARG A 36 -24.02 -30.78 8.89
C ARG A 36 -23.83 -31.69 10.09
N ALA A 37 -22.89 -32.64 10.03
CA ALA A 37 -22.61 -33.51 11.17
C ALA A 37 -21.91 -32.78 12.32
N ALA A 38 -21.04 -31.82 12.02
CA ALA A 38 -20.19 -31.13 13.01
C ALA A 38 -20.87 -29.96 13.72
N GLU A 39 -21.79 -29.26 13.05
CA GLU A 39 -22.38 -27.99 13.51
C GLU A 39 -23.84 -28.12 13.94
N CYS A 40 -24.40 -29.34 13.90
CA CYS A 40 -25.81 -29.56 14.24
C CYS A 40 -26.09 -29.22 15.72
N GLY A 41 -26.86 -28.14 15.90
CA GLY A 41 -27.54 -27.72 17.12
C GLY A 41 -28.88 -27.03 16.78
N ASP A 42 -29.79 -26.97 17.74
CA ASP A 42 -31.17 -26.50 17.52
C ASP A 42 -31.25 -25.02 17.09
N THR A 43 -32.01 -24.78 16.02
CA THR A 43 -32.61 -23.50 15.57
C THR A 43 -31.69 -22.42 14.99
N GLN A 44 -31.59 -22.42 13.66
CA GLN A 44 -31.30 -21.19 12.89
C GLN A 44 -32.60 -20.39 12.70
N THR A 45 -32.51 -19.09 12.43
CA THR A 45 -33.70 -18.22 12.20
C THR A 45 -34.58 -18.69 11.03
N THR A 46 -34.01 -19.43 10.07
CA THR A 46 -34.73 -20.03 8.95
C THR A 46 -35.46 -21.35 9.30
N GLY A 47 -35.35 -21.83 10.54
CA GLY A 47 -35.93 -23.10 11.00
C GLY A 47 -34.86 -24.19 11.16
N THR A 48 -35.05 -25.34 10.49
CA THR A 48 -34.11 -26.47 10.58
C THR A 48 -32.79 -26.16 9.86
N PHE A 49 -31.71 -26.78 10.32
CA PHE A 49 -30.39 -26.67 9.69
C PHE A 49 -30.42 -27.12 8.22
N ASP A 50 -31.20 -28.15 7.90
CA ASP A 50 -31.40 -28.61 6.52
C ASP A 50 -32.09 -27.57 5.64
N ARG A 51 -33.10 -26.85 6.16
CA ARG A 51 -33.72 -25.75 5.43
C ARG A 51 -32.72 -24.61 5.22
N PHE A 52 -31.91 -24.29 6.22
CA PHE A 52 -30.86 -23.27 6.10
C PHE A 52 -29.88 -23.59 4.96
N ILE A 53 -29.46 -24.85 4.82
CA ILE A 53 -28.55 -25.28 3.75
C ILE A 53 -29.20 -25.19 2.36
N ASN A 54 -30.43 -25.69 2.24
CA ASN A 54 -31.05 -25.94 0.94
C ASN A 54 -31.86 -24.74 0.40
N VAL A 55 -32.28 -23.81 1.27
CA VAL A 55 -33.07 -22.65 0.82
C VAL A 55 -32.21 -21.68 0.03
N ILE A 56 -32.72 -21.23 -1.11
CA ILE A 56 -32.11 -20.11 -1.84
C ILE A 56 -32.30 -18.81 -1.06
N SER A 57 -31.26 -18.00 -0.96
CA SER A 57 -31.31 -16.67 -0.35
C SER A 57 -30.11 -15.84 -0.81
N ALA A 58 -30.02 -14.60 -0.31
CA ALA A 58 -28.76 -13.86 -0.36
C ALA A 58 -27.73 -14.55 0.54
N ARG A 59 -26.46 -14.61 0.12
CA ARG A 59 -25.38 -15.31 0.84
C ARG A 59 -24.11 -14.51 0.82
N THR A 60 -23.31 -14.64 1.87
CA THR A 60 -21.94 -14.12 1.91
C THR A 60 -20.99 -15.23 2.36
N ALA A 61 -19.76 -15.21 1.84
CA ALA A 61 -18.73 -16.19 2.19
C ALA A 61 -17.35 -15.55 2.21
N VAL A 62 -16.47 -16.14 3.00
CA VAL A 62 -15.04 -15.78 3.05
C VAL A 62 -14.21 -17.04 2.87
N GLY A 63 -13.14 -16.94 2.08
CA GLY A 63 -12.24 -18.05 1.80
C GLY A 63 -10.88 -17.59 1.29
N HIS A 64 -10.10 -18.53 0.78
CA HIS A 64 -8.83 -18.21 0.12
C HIS A 64 -8.56 -19.14 -1.06
N ASP A 65 -7.77 -18.66 -2.02
CA ASP A 65 -7.32 -19.44 -3.17
C ASP A 65 -5.99 -20.16 -2.89
N SER A 66 -5.47 -20.84 -3.93
CA SER A 66 -4.19 -21.57 -3.89
C SER A 66 -2.95 -20.66 -3.83
N GLN A 67 -3.10 -19.36 -4.10
CA GLN A 67 -2.04 -18.36 -4.01
C GLN A 67 -2.00 -17.69 -2.63
N GLY A 68 -2.93 -18.05 -1.72
CA GLY A 68 -3.05 -17.46 -0.40
C GLY A 68 -3.76 -16.09 -0.41
N ARG A 69 -4.45 -15.74 -1.48
CA ARG A 69 -5.25 -14.49 -1.54
C ARG A 69 -6.58 -14.70 -0.83
N LEU A 70 -7.00 -13.71 -0.04
CA LEU A 70 -8.32 -13.66 0.56
C LEU A 70 -9.38 -13.49 -0.54
N VAL A 71 -10.46 -14.26 -0.46
CA VAL A 71 -11.61 -14.20 -1.37
C VAL A 71 -12.86 -13.89 -0.56
N LEU A 72 -13.53 -12.80 -0.90
CA LEU A 72 -14.82 -12.41 -0.35
C LEU A 72 -15.88 -12.55 -1.44
N VAL A 73 -16.98 -13.23 -1.13
CA VAL A 73 -18.09 -13.43 -2.07
C VAL A 73 -19.38 -12.94 -1.44
N HIS A 74 -20.12 -12.16 -2.22
CA HIS A 74 -21.45 -11.64 -1.90
C HIS A 74 -22.38 -12.00 -3.05
N VAL A 75 -23.54 -12.57 -2.71
CA VAL A 75 -24.59 -12.92 -3.66
C VAL A 75 -25.90 -12.29 -3.19
N ASP A 76 -26.44 -11.38 -3.99
CA ASP A 76 -27.77 -10.81 -3.77
C ASP A 76 -28.86 -11.88 -3.87
N GLY A 77 -29.95 -11.70 -3.14
CA GLY A 77 -31.05 -12.65 -3.14
C GLY A 77 -32.18 -12.27 -2.21
N GLN A 78 -33.14 -13.16 -2.08
CA GLN A 78 -34.24 -13.06 -1.13
C GLN A 78 -34.67 -14.48 -0.79
N THR A 79 -34.75 -14.80 0.51
CA THR A 79 -35.09 -16.14 0.99
C THR A 79 -36.33 -16.69 0.28
N GLU A 80 -36.22 -17.91 -0.25
CA GLU A 80 -37.25 -18.63 -1.02
C GLU A 80 -37.62 -18.04 -2.39
N SER A 81 -36.94 -16.99 -2.84
CA SER A 81 -37.29 -16.30 -4.08
C SER A 81 -36.11 -16.12 -5.04
N ARG A 82 -34.96 -15.64 -4.56
CA ARG A 82 -33.80 -15.27 -5.40
C ARG A 82 -32.49 -15.57 -4.66
N GLY A 83 -31.42 -15.69 -5.41
CA GLY A 83 -30.07 -15.96 -4.89
C GLY A 83 -29.72 -17.43 -5.02
N VAL A 84 -28.92 -17.94 -4.07
CA VAL A 84 -28.35 -19.29 -4.12
C VAL A 84 -28.51 -20.02 -2.80
N ASN A 85 -28.56 -21.35 -2.86
CA ASN A 85 -28.40 -22.22 -1.70
C ASN A 85 -26.90 -22.46 -1.42
N LEU A 86 -26.57 -23.17 -0.33
CA LEU A 86 -25.17 -23.37 0.04
C LEU A 86 -24.43 -24.34 -0.89
N TRP A 87 -25.12 -25.27 -1.55
CA TRP A 87 -24.51 -26.19 -2.51
C TRP A 87 -24.06 -25.45 -3.77
N GLU A 88 -24.94 -24.62 -4.33
CA GLU A 88 -24.65 -23.75 -5.47
C GLU A 88 -23.49 -22.79 -5.15
N MET A 89 -23.49 -22.19 -3.95
CA MET A 89 -22.40 -21.33 -3.49
C MET A 89 -21.07 -22.09 -3.40
N ALA A 90 -21.06 -23.31 -2.86
CA ALA A 90 -19.84 -24.12 -2.73
C ALA A 90 -19.29 -24.53 -4.10
N GLU A 91 -20.15 -24.97 -5.02
CA GLU A 91 -19.74 -25.30 -6.39
C GLU A 91 -19.22 -24.08 -7.15
N PHE A 92 -19.87 -22.92 -7.01
CA PHE A 92 -19.39 -21.66 -7.57
C PHE A 92 -17.98 -21.32 -7.06
N LEU A 93 -17.77 -21.35 -5.74
CA LEU A 93 -16.46 -21.09 -5.14
C LEU A 93 -15.39 -22.07 -5.64
N LYS A 94 -15.75 -23.36 -5.76
CA LYS A 94 -14.86 -24.41 -6.27
C LYS A 94 -14.45 -24.13 -7.71
N GLN A 95 -15.39 -23.75 -8.57
CA GLN A 95 -15.12 -23.36 -9.96
C GLN A 95 -14.23 -22.11 -10.06
N GLN A 96 -14.33 -21.18 -9.12
CA GLN A 96 -13.44 -20.01 -9.03
C GLN A 96 -12.04 -20.34 -8.46
N GLY A 97 -11.75 -21.61 -8.11
CA GLY A 97 -10.45 -22.05 -7.60
C GLY A 97 -10.22 -21.75 -6.12
N VAL A 98 -11.28 -21.55 -5.34
CA VAL A 98 -11.20 -21.36 -3.88
C VAL A 98 -10.90 -22.70 -3.21
N ILE A 99 -9.96 -22.70 -2.25
CA ILE A 99 -9.47 -23.91 -1.57
C ILE A 99 -10.23 -24.17 -0.28
N ASN A 100 -10.35 -23.16 0.58
CA ASN A 100 -11.17 -23.24 1.78
C ASN A 100 -12.10 -22.04 1.84
N ALA A 101 -13.35 -22.25 2.24
CA ALA A 101 -14.31 -21.17 2.43
C ALA A 101 -15.37 -21.52 3.46
N ILE A 102 -15.78 -20.55 4.27
CA ILE A 102 -16.90 -20.66 5.21
C ILE A 102 -18.04 -19.72 4.79
N ASN A 103 -19.27 -20.12 5.06
CA ASN A 103 -20.44 -19.26 4.87
C ASN A 103 -20.58 -18.30 6.08
N LEU A 104 -20.83 -17.02 5.79
CA LEU A 104 -21.10 -15.98 6.77
C LEU A 104 -22.61 -15.66 6.80
N ASP A 105 -23.00 -14.57 7.49
CA ASP A 105 -24.40 -14.17 7.58
C ASP A 105 -24.99 -13.81 6.20
N GLY A 106 -26.28 -14.10 6.01
CA GLY A 106 -26.95 -14.01 4.72
C GLY A 106 -28.32 -13.34 4.82
N GLY A 107 -29.19 -13.62 3.84
CA GLY A 107 -30.53 -13.03 3.76
C GLY A 107 -30.47 -11.50 3.83
N GLY A 108 -31.27 -10.91 4.73
CA GLY A 108 -31.32 -9.45 4.91
C GLY A 108 -30.01 -8.80 5.35
N SER A 109 -29.08 -9.58 5.91
CA SER A 109 -27.78 -9.09 6.37
C SER A 109 -26.75 -8.98 5.24
N ALA A 110 -26.94 -9.69 4.12
CA ALA A 110 -25.99 -9.71 3.01
C ALA A 110 -25.87 -8.32 2.38
N THR A 111 -24.70 -7.69 2.54
CA THR A 111 -24.45 -6.30 2.16
C THR A 111 -23.04 -6.14 1.62
N LEU A 112 -22.91 -5.50 0.45
CA LEU A 112 -21.62 -5.09 -0.11
C LEU A 112 -21.52 -3.57 -0.11
N VAL A 113 -20.42 -3.05 0.44
CA VAL A 113 -20.10 -1.63 0.44
C VAL A 113 -18.76 -1.44 -0.28
N LEU A 114 -18.74 -0.60 -1.30
CA LEU A 114 -17.52 -0.23 -2.03
C LEU A 114 -17.22 1.24 -1.78
N ASN A 115 -16.03 1.53 -1.26
CA ASN A 115 -15.58 2.90 -0.94
C ASN A 115 -16.61 3.70 -0.11
N GLY A 116 -17.22 3.06 0.88
CA GLY A 116 -18.21 3.69 1.76
C GLY A 116 -19.62 3.83 1.17
N THR A 117 -19.87 3.39 -0.06
CA THR A 117 -21.19 3.45 -0.71
C THR A 117 -21.77 2.04 -0.90
N LEU A 118 -23.07 1.87 -0.64
CA LEU A 118 -23.78 0.62 -0.89
C LEU A 118 -23.68 0.24 -2.37
N ALA A 119 -23.23 -0.99 -2.65
CA ALA A 119 -22.99 -1.51 -3.99
C ALA A 119 -23.74 -2.83 -4.29
N SER A 120 -24.65 -3.24 -3.40
CA SER A 120 -25.52 -4.40 -3.55
C SER A 120 -27.01 -4.04 -3.49
N TYR A 121 -27.89 -5.03 -3.69
CA TYR A 121 -29.34 -4.88 -3.54
C TYR A 121 -29.86 -5.67 -2.32
N PRO A 122 -30.00 -5.02 -1.15
CA PRO A 122 -30.50 -5.68 0.06
C PRO A 122 -31.89 -6.31 -0.11
N SER A 123 -32.18 -7.34 0.69
CA SER A 123 -33.45 -8.05 0.60
C SER A 123 -34.55 -7.47 1.51
N GLU A 124 -34.20 -6.71 2.55
CA GLU A 124 -35.19 -6.16 3.49
C GLU A 124 -35.93 -4.96 2.92
N HIS A 125 -37.18 -4.79 3.35
CA HIS A 125 -37.99 -3.64 2.98
C HIS A 125 -37.68 -2.49 3.95
N CYS A 126 -37.70 -1.26 3.46
CA CYS A 126 -37.54 -0.10 4.32
C CYS A 126 -38.74 0.05 5.27
N SER A 127 -38.49 0.46 6.51
CA SER A 127 -39.55 0.60 7.53
C SER A 127 -40.58 1.68 7.19
N PHE A 128 -40.18 2.68 6.41
CA PHE A 128 -41.03 3.81 6.00
C PHE A 128 -41.79 3.55 4.69
N ASP A 129 -41.34 2.59 3.87
CA ASP A 129 -41.94 2.29 2.56
C ASP A 129 -41.57 0.87 2.13
N SER A 130 -42.59 0.04 1.92
CA SER A 130 -42.43 -1.36 1.51
C SER A 130 -42.00 -1.53 0.04
N MET A 131 -42.04 -0.47 -0.77
CA MET A 131 -41.53 -0.52 -2.14
C MET A 131 -40.00 -0.57 -2.18
N TRP A 132 -39.34 0.18 -1.28
CA TRP A 132 -37.88 0.32 -1.27
C TRP A 132 -37.20 -0.78 -0.46
N ARG A 133 -35.96 -1.09 -0.85
CA ARG A 133 -35.10 -2.04 -0.13
C ARG A 133 -34.02 -1.30 0.65
N CYS A 134 -33.83 -1.72 1.89
CA CYS A 134 -32.89 -1.11 2.82
C CYS A 134 -31.89 -2.13 3.38
N PRO A 135 -30.63 -1.74 3.62
CA PRO A 135 -29.68 -2.59 4.31
C PRO A 135 -30.09 -2.77 5.78
N ARG A 136 -29.76 -3.95 6.34
CA ARG A 136 -30.02 -4.27 7.75
C ARG A 136 -28.89 -3.77 8.65
N SER A 137 -29.22 -3.35 9.86
CA SER A 137 -28.22 -3.17 10.93
C SER A 137 -27.68 -4.53 11.38
N ILE A 138 -26.40 -4.78 11.13
CA ILE A 138 -25.71 -6.05 11.42
C ILE A 138 -24.77 -5.92 12.63
N SER A 139 -24.08 -7.01 12.97
CA SER A 139 -23.11 -7.06 14.08
C SER A 139 -21.68 -6.72 13.62
N THR A 140 -20.93 -7.71 13.12
CA THR A 140 -19.53 -7.56 12.70
C THR A 140 -19.42 -7.31 11.20
N VAL A 141 -18.34 -6.65 10.77
CA VAL A 141 -18.06 -6.33 9.36
C VAL A 141 -16.69 -6.88 8.98
N VAL A 142 -16.59 -7.55 7.83
CA VAL A 142 -15.31 -7.87 7.20
C VAL A 142 -14.88 -6.68 6.35
N CYS A 143 -13.81 -6.01 6.75
CA CYS A 143 -13.29 -4.82 6.08
C CYS A 143 -11.98 -5.13 5.36
N VAL A 144 -11.87 -4.70 4.11
CA VAL A 144 -10.61 -4.69 3.37
C VAL A 144 -10.20 -3.23 3.21
N HIS A 145 -9.02 -2.90 3.71
CA HIS A 145 -8.45 -1.56 3.62
C HIS A 145 -6.97 -1.65 3.26
N GLU A 146 -6.39 -0.53 2.83
CA GLU A 146 -4.95 -0.47 2.59
C GLU A 146 -4.18 -0.74 3.89
N PRO A 147 -3.06 -1.49 3.86
CA PRO A 147 -2.30 -1.80 5.05
C PRO A 147 -1.86 -0.51 5.75
N ARG A 148 -2.07 -0.44 7.07
CA ARG A 148 -1.58 0.67 7.89
C ARG A 148 -0.07 0.52 8.08
N CYS A 149 0.64 1.63 8.11
CA CYS A 149 2.05 1.63 8.47
C CYS A 149 2.22 1.43 9.98
N ASP A 150 3.29 0.73 10.35
CA ASP A 150 3.76 0.59 11.72
C ASP A 150 5.23 1.06 11.76
N PRO A 151 5.55 2.18 12.44
CA PRO A 151 4.66 3.07 13.20
C PRO A 151 3.64 3.83 12.34
N PRO A 152 2.49 4.23 12.91
CA PRO A 152 1.48 4.99 12.18
C PRO A 152 2.03 6.32 11.66
N ASP A 153 1.52 6.75 10.51
CA ASP A 153 1.81 8.04 9.86
C ASP A 153 3.29 8.31 9.49
N CYS A 154 4.16 7.29 9.51
CA CYS A 154 5.57 7.42 9.12
C CYS A 154 6.27 8.59 9.84
N SER A 155 5.96 8.76 11.13
CA SER A 155 6.42 9.87 11.98
C SER A 155 6.11 11.27 11.44
N GLY A 156 5.18 11.40 10.48
CA GLY A 156 4.88 12.65 9.78
C GLY A 156 5.95 13.06 8.75
N HIS A 157 6.84 12.14 8.38
CA HIS A 157 8.00 12.37 7.52
C HIS A 157 8.04 11.41 6.33
N GLY A 158 6.88 10.95 5.89
CA GLY A 158 6.77 10.06 4.73
C GLY A 158 5.33 9.70 4.39
N LEU A 159 5.21 8.96 3.29
CA LEU A 159 3.96 8.42 2.79
C LEU A 159 3.89 6.92 3.09
N CYS A 160 2.73 6.47 3.58
CA CYS A 160 2.47 5.06 3.79
C CYS A 160 2.07 4.40 2.47
N VAL A 161 2.86 3.45 1.98
CA VAL A 161 2.59 2.72 0.75
C VAL A 161 2.65 1.22 1.03
N ALA A 162 1.50 0.54 0.95
CA ALA A 162 1.38 -0.89 1.22
C ALA A 162 1.97 -1.32 2.59
N GLY A 163 1.72 -0.52 3.63
CA GLY A 163 2.17 -0.77 5.00
C GLY A 163 3.65 -0.45 5.26
N HIS A 164 4.37 0.11 4.28
CA HIS A 164 5.75 0.52 4.42
C HIS A 164 5.86 2.04 4.27
N CYS A 165 6.71 2.65 5.08
CA CYS A 165 6.98 4.08 5.00
C CYS A 165 7.97 4.40 3.89
N HIS A 166 7.54 5.29 3.00
CA HIS A 166 8.40 5.93 2.02
C HIS A 166 8.71 7.35 2.51
N CYS A 167 9.94 7.56 3.00
CA CYS A 167 10.31 8.81 3.65
C CYS A 167 10.36 10.00 2.69
N ASP A 168 9.94 11.16 3.18
CA ASP A 168 9.97 12.41 2.46
C ASP A 168 11.41 12.93 2.33
N GLY A 169 11.77 13.37 1.13
CA GLY A 169 13.10 13.92 0.85
C GLY A 169 14.21 12.87 0.96
N HIS A 170 15.42 13.33 1.27
CA HIS A 170 16.63 12.49 1.32
C HIS A 170 17.23 12.34 2.71
N PHE A 171 16.70 13.07 3.70
CA PHE A 171 17.29 13.18 5.03
C PHE A 171 16.53 12.40 6.09
N TRP A 172 15.32 11.93 5.80
CA TRP A 172 14.56 11.04 6.68
C TRP A 172 14.83 9.59 6.30
N ALA A 173 15.12 8.78 7.30
CA ALA A 173 15.53 7.40 7.17
C ALA A 173 14.90 6.53 8.28
N GLY A 174 15.13 5.22 8.16
CA GLY A 174 14.57 4.23 9.06
C GLY A 174 13.19 3.72 8.60
N PRO A 175 12.71 2.61 9.19
CA PRO A 175 11.44 2.00 8.82
C PRO A 175 10.22 2.90 9.15
N ALA A 176 10.41 3.88 10.03
CA ALA A 176 9.40 4.80 10.51
C ALA A 176 9.61 6.25 10.04
N CYS A 177 10.64 6.52 9.23
CA CYS A 177 11.08 7.87 8.88
C CYS A 177 11.33 8.78 10.11
N ASP A 178 11.78 8.19 11.20
CA ASP A 178 12.04 8.84 12.49
C ASP A 178 13.51 9.22 12.69
N THR A 179 14.38 8.73 11.81
CA THR A 179 15.82 8.96 11.89
C THR A 179 16.24 10.00 10.88
N LEU A 180 16.93 11.04 11.34
CA LEU A 180 17.49 12.06 10.47
C LEU A 180 18.93 11.68 10.09
N ASP A 181 19.16 11.44 8.79
CA ASP A 181 20.43 11.04 8.21
C ASP A 181 20.85 12.03 7.11
N CYS A 182 21.71 12.99 7.44
CA CYS A 182 22.28 13.91 6.47
C CYS A 182 23.56 13.40 5.77
N GLY A 183 23.88 12.11 5.90
CA GLY A 183 25.07 11.50 5.31
C GLY A 183 26.30 11.51 6.24
N PRO A 184 27.54 11.57 5.70
CA PRO A 184 28.75 11.26 6.47
C PRO A 184 28.91 12.13 7.71
N ALA A 185 29.03 11.46 8.87
CA ALA A 185 29.13 12.07 10.19
C ALA A 185 28.09 13.18 10.48
N ASN A 186 26.91 13.08 9.86
CA ASN A 186 25.78 13.98 10.02
C ASN A 186 26.15 15.46 9.85
N CYS A 187 26.47 15.85 8.60
CA CYS A 187 27.03 17.16 8.24
C CYS A 187 28.53 17.32 8.52
N SER A 188 29.31 16.24 8.41
CA SER A 188 30.78 16.25 8.48
C SER A 188 31.37 16.89 9.74
N LEU A 189 30.59 16.94 10.83
CA LEU A 189 30.93 17.65 12.07
C LEU A 189 31.14 19.17 11.88
N HIS A 190 30.62 19.73 10.79
CA HIS A 190 30.70 21.15 10.41
C HIS A 190 29.31 21.76 10.21
N GLY A 191 28.30 21.19 10.87
CA GLY A 191 26.95 21.68 10.82
C GLY A 191 26.00 20.84 11.65
N VAL A 192 24.73 21.24 11.62
CA VAL A 192 23.63 20.55 12.28
C VAL A 192 22.68 20.02 11.22
N CYS A 193 22.35 18.73 11.32
CA CYS A 193 21.39 18.10 10.43
C CYS A 193 19.96 18.52 10.79
N SER A 194 19.18 18.91 9.78
CA SER A 194 17.79 19.33 9.91
C SER A 194 16.91 18.66 8.84
N ALA A 195 15.59 18.79 8.95
CA ALA A 195 14.64 18.24 7.97
C ALA A 195 14.83 18.76 6.54
N SER A 196 15.48 19.92 6.36
CA SER A 196 15.82 20.49 5.05
C SER A 196 17.27 20.24 4.62
N GLY A 197 18.02 19.41 5.36
CA GLY A 197 19.42 19.10 5.12
C GLY A 197 20.36 19.73 6.14
N CYS A 198 21.65 19.83 5.78
CA CYS A 198 22.68 20.35 6.67
C CYS A 198 22.66 21.88 6.77
N LEU A 199 22.61 22.38 8.01
CA LEU A 199 22.86 23.78 8.34
C LEU A 199 24.34 23.91 8.71
N CYS A 200 25.15 24.42 7.78
CA CYS A 200 26.60 24.48 7.98
C CYS A 200 27.03 25.60 8.92
N ASP A 201 27.99 25.27 9.78
CA ASP A 201 28.69 26.20 10.65
C ASP A 201 29.43 27.26 9.84
N ALA A 202 29.85 28.34 10.53
CA ALA A 202 30.62 29.39 9.88
C ALA A 202 31.93 28.85 9.29
N GLY A 203 32.20 29.24 8.04
CA GLY A 203 33.38 28.77 7.30
C GLY A 203 33.16 27.55 6.43
N TRP A 204 31.98 26.92 6.46
CA TRP A 204 31.66 25.71 5.72
C TRP A 204 30.39 25.86 4.88
N THR A 205 30.33 25.13 3.77
CA THR A 205 29.22 25.07 2.83
C THR A 205 29.17 23.71 2.10
N GLY A 206 28.29 23.59 1.12
CA GLY A 206 27.96 22.35 0.44
C GLY A 206 26.83 21.58 1.12
N SER A 207 26.29 20.57 0.46
CA SER A 207 25.09 19.84 0.92
C SER A 207 25.30 19.06 2.22
N ASN A 208 26.55 18.78 2.60
CA ASN A 208 26.95 18.03 3.78
C ASN A 208 28.08 18.72 4.57
N CYS A 209 28.28 20.02 4.37
CA CYS A 209 29.30 20.84 5.06
C CYS A 209 30.75 20.34 4.90
N THR A 210 31.08 19.76 3.75
CA THR A 210 32.45 19.30 3.45
C THR A 210 33.32 20.35 2.79
N GLU A 211 32.73 21.41 2.26
CA GLU A 211 33.45 22.44 1.50
C GLU A 211 33.71 23.66 2.39
N GLU A 212 34.93 24.17 2.41
CA GLU A 212 35.22 25.45 3.04
C GLU A 212 34.62 26.60 2.23
N CYS A 213 34.40 27.77 2.86
CA CYS A 213 33.86 28.91 2.14
C CYS A 213 34.72 29.31 0.94
N PRO A 214 34.10 29.56 -0.24
CA PRO A 214 34.82 30.09 -1.37
C PRO A 214 35.39 31.47 -1.04
N LEU A 215 36.55 31.79 -1.63
CA LEU A 215 37.23 33.07 -1.42
C LEU A 215 36.27 34.25 -1.66
N GLY A 216 36.26 35.19 -0.71
CA GLY A 216 35.36 36.35 -0.75
C GLY A 216 34.01 36.13 -0.06
N TRP A 217 33.76 34.96 0.53
CA TRP A 217 32.57 34.65 1.32
C TRP A 217 32.92 34.16 2.72
N PHE A 218 32.03 34.41 3.68
CA PHE A 218 32.20 34.00 5.07
C PHE A 218 30.87 33.76 5.78
N GLY A 219 30.96 33.26 7.01
CA GLY A 219 29.81 33.05 7.89
C GLY A 219 29.13 31.70 7.68
N PRO A 220 28.00 31.43 8.37
CA PRO A 220 27.30 30.17 8.28
C PRO A 220 26.79 29.92 6.85
N SER A 221 27.04 28.72 6.34
CA SER A 221 26.74 28.35 4.95
C SER A 221 27.32 29.32 3.89
N CYS A 222 28.31 30.14 4.27
CA CYS A 222 28.99 31.13 3.41
C CYS A 222 28.05 32.14 2.74
N GLN A 223 26.98 32.56 3.43
CA GLN A 223 25.97 33.46 2.87
C GLN A 223 26.37 34.95 2.89
N SER A 224 27.48 35.31 3.54
CA SER A 224 27.94 36.70 3.65
C SER A 224 29.16 36.97 2.77
N ARG A 225 29.25 38.16 2.18
CA ARG A 225 30.38 38.58 1.32
C ARG A 225 31.39 39.38 2.13
N CYS A 226 32.68 39.11 1.92
CA CYS A 226 33.77 39.88 2.52
C CYS A 226 33.67 41.37 2.13
N ALA A 227 33.92 42.26 3.09
CA ALA A 227 33.93 43.71 2.91
C ALA A 227 35.33 44.29 3.18
N CYS A 228 36.36 43.63 2.65
CA CYS A 228 37.75 44.05 2.80
C CYS A 228 38.19 45.00 1.68
N ASP A 229 39.08 45.93 2.02
CA ASP A 229 39.72 46.81 1.06
C ASP A 229 40.46 46.00 -0.03
N HIS A 230 40.46 46.53 -1.25
CA HIS A 230 41.18 45.97 -2.40
C HIS A 230 40.75 44.55 -2.82
N LEU A 231 39.54 44.11 -2.45
CA LEU A 231 38.98 42.78 -2.79
C LEU A 231 39.79 41.61 -2.20
N CYS A 232 40.49 41.83 -1.08
CA CYS A 232 41.20 40.76 -0.39
C CYS A 232 40.23 39.70 0.17
N PRO A 233 40.62 38.40 0.16
CA PRO A 233 39.90 37.37 0.90
C PRO A 233 39.85 37.71 2.39
N CYS A 234 38.74 37.38 3.05
CA CYS A 234 38.58 37.49 4.49
C CYS A 234 38.57 36.11 5.15
N ASP A 235 38.71 36.07 6.48
CA ASP A 235 38.57 34.85 7.25
C ASP A 235 37.18 34.21 7.00
N PRO A 236 37.11 32.93 6.59
CA PRO A 236 35.87 32.30 6.17
C PRO A 236 34.87 32.12 7.32
N LYS A 237 35.31 32.12 8.58
CA LYS A 237 34.43 31.98 9.75
C LYS A 237 33.88 33.32 10.21
N THR A 238 34.76 34.31 10.33
CA THR A 238 34.49 35.58 11.04
C THR A 238 34.30 36.78 10.11
N GLY A 239 34.77 36.70 8.87
CA GLY A 239 34.79 37.84 7.94
C GLY A 239 35.93 38.83 8.18
N SER A 240 36.89 38.50 9.05
CA SER A 240 38.02 39.37 9.39
C SER A 240 38.98 39.56 8.21
N CYS A 241 39.36 40.81 7.93
CA CYS A 241 40.33 41.16 6.87
C CYS A 241 41.79 41.04 7.31
N ASN A 242 42.04 40.78 8.59
CA ASN A 242 43.39 40.67 9.14
C ASN A 242 43.89 39.22 9.12
N ILE A 243 43.99 38.64 7.92
CA ILE A 243 44.48 37.27 7.71
C ILE A 243 45.81 37.25 6.95
N THR A 244 46.70 36.33 7.32
CA THR A 244 47.92 36.00 6.56
C THR A 244 47.64 34.77 5.71
N HIS A 245 47.25 34.96 4.45
CA HIS A 245 46.92 33.84 3.56
C HIS A 245 48.21 33.18 3.04
N HIS A 246 48.56 32.01 3.58
CA HIS A 246 49.63 31.18 3.03
C HIS A 246 49.11 30.37 1.82
N GLY A 247 49.37 30.90 0.62
CA GLY A 247 49.54 30.17 -0.65
C GLY A 247 48.53 29.08 -1.03
N ALA A 248 47.47 29.45 -1.75
CA ALA A 248 46.70 28.52 -2.60
C ALA A 248 46.12 29.20 -3.86
N LEU A 249 46.75 30.29 -4.36
CA LEU A 249 46.22 31.06 -5.49
C LEU A 249 46.60 30.49 -6.88
N GLN A 250 47.13 29.27 -6.96
CA GLN A 250 47.82 28.80 -8.19
C GLN A 250 47.21 27.57 -8.88
N ASP A 251 46.07 27.02 -8.47
CA ASP A 251 45.59 25.73 -9.06
C ASP A 251 44.28 25.77 -9.87
N HIS A 252 43.62 26.92 -10.01
CA HIS A 252 42.33 26.98 -10.74
C HIS A 252 42.39 27.55 -12.17
N LEU A 253 43.56 27.93 -12.69
CA LEU A 253 43.65 28.62 -13.99
C LEU A 253 43.93 27.73 -15.22
N HIS A 254 43.99 26.41 -15.08
CA HIS A 254 44.23 25.51 -16.22
C HIS A 254 43.25 24.34 -16.33
N ARG A 255 42.03 24.62 -16.80
CA ARG A 255 41.22 23.62 -17.50
C ARG A 255 40.36 24.25 -18.61
N GLY A 256 41.05 24.81 -19.61
CA GLY A 256 40.48 25.20 -20.89
C GLY A 256 40.65 24.09 -21.93
N THR A 257 39.58 23.32 -22.13
CA THR A 257 39.11 22.67 -23.37
C THR A 257 40.09 22.39 -24.53
N ARG A 258 40.24 21.10 -24.87
CA ARG A 258 40.56 20.64 -26.23
C ARG A 258 39.76 19.38 -26.57
N LEU A 259 38.51 19.55 -27.03
CA LEU A 259 37.73 18.46 -27.62
C LEU A 259 38.03 18.42 -29.12
N GLN A 260 38.83 17.44 -29.53
CA GLN A 260 39.09 17.14 -30.93
C GLN A 260 37.79 16.65 -31.58
N GLY A 261 37.30 17.42 -32.55
CA GLY A 261 36.17 17.08 -33.39
C GLY A 261 36.48 15.84 -34.23
N GLY A 262 35.59 14.85 -34.14
CA GLY A 262 35.66 13.68 -35.01
C GLY A 262 34.86 12.46 -34.54
N SER A 263 33.68 12.59 -33.91
CA SER A 263 32.67 11.50 -33.86
C SER A 263 31.30 11.92 -33.28
N TRP A 264 30.92 13.19 -33.41
CA TRP A 264 29.69 13.69 -32.75
C TRP A 264 28.40 13.13 -33.36
N LEU A 265 28.39 12.82 -34.65
CA LEU A 265 27.20 12.29 -35.35
C LEU A 265 26.92 10.81 -35.03
N SER A 266 27.97 10.01 -34.84
CA SER A 266 27.89 8.60 -34.48
C SER A 266 27.44 8.42 -33.02
N LEU A 267 28.02 9.20 -32.11
CA LEU A 267 27.69 9.17 -30.68
C LEU A 267 26.27 9.68 -30.41
N SER A 268 25.84 10.75 -31.09
CA SER A 268 24.47 11.27 -30.94
C SER A 268 23.42 10.29 -31.47
N SER A 269 23.72 9.60 -32.58
CA SER A 269 22.81 8.58 -33.13
C SER A 269 22.68 7.36 -32.21
N ALA A 270 23.78 6.90 -31.62
CA ALA A 270 23.77 5.80 -30.66
C ALA A 270 23.03 6.18 -29.36
N LEU A 271 23.25 7.41 -28.86
CA LEU A 271 22.56 7.91 -27.68
C LEU A 271 21.05 8.07 -27.92
N ALA A 272 20.66 8.57 -29.09
CA ALA A 272 19.26 8.68 -29.48
C ALA A 272 18.57 7.30 -29.56
N LEU A 273 19.24 6.29 -30.12
CA LEU A 273 18.71 4.92 -30.18
C LEU A 273 18.53 4.33 -28.78
N LEU A 274 19.51 4.51 -27.89
CA LEU A 274 19.43 4.04 -26.50
C LEU A 274 18.29 4.73 -25.72
N LEU A 275 18.08 6.04 -25.95
CA LEU A 275 16.97 6.77 -25.36
C LEU A 275 15.61 6.26 -25.86
N VAL A 276 15.49 5.96 -27.15
CA VAL A 276 14.26 5.37 -27.73
C VAL A 276 13.99 3.98 -27.16
N LEU A 277 15.01 3.12 -27.07
CA LEU A 277 14.87 1.78 -26.49
C LEU A 277 14.50 1.83 -25.00
N SER A 278 15.10 2.75 -24.25
CA SER A 278 14.75 3.00 -22.85
C SER A 278 13.32 3.52 -22.70
N ALA A 279 12.92 4.48 -23.53
CA ALA A 279 11.55 5.00 -23.53
C ALA A 279 10.52 3.91 -23.86
N LEU A 280 10.78 3.08 -24.88
CA LEU A 280 9.92 1.94 -25.21
C LEU A 280 9.87 0.89 -24.09
N GLY A 281 11.01 0.62 -23.44
CA GLY A 281 11.10 -0.25 -22.28
C GLY A 281 10.28 0.28 -21.10
N ASN A 282 10.41 1.57 -20.80
CA ASN A 282 9.65 2.25 -19.75
C ASN A 282 8.16 2.32 -20.07
N VAL A 283 7.76 2.58 -21.31
CA VAL A 283 6.35 2.50 -21.75
C VAL A 283 5.83 1.08 -21.58
N GLY A 284 6.60 0.05 -21.94
CA GLY A 284 6.23 -1.35 -21.72
C GLY A 284 6.08 -1.71 -20.24
N LEU A 285 6.95 -1.16 -19.39
CA LEU A 285 6.88 -1.29 -17.93
C LEU A 285 5.67 -0.57 -17.34
N VAL A 286 5.37 0.65 -17.80
CA VAL A 286 4.19 1.42 -17.40
C VAL A 286 2.91 0.74 -17.86
N LEU A 287 2.85 0.23 -19.10
CA LEU A 287 1.69 -0.53 -19.59
C LEU A 287 1.51 -1.85 -18.82
N ARG A 288 2.60 -2.52 -18.43
CA ARG A 288 2.55 -3.69 -17.52
C ARG A 288 2.10 -3.30 -16.11
N ALA A 289 2.60 -2.19 -15.57
CA ALA A 289 2.21 -1.67 -14.26
C ALA A 289 0.73 -1.25 -14.25
N GLN A 290 0.25 -0.55 -15.27
CA GLN A 290 -1.16 -0.20 -15.46
C GLN A 290 -2.05 -1.44 -15.62
N ARG A 291 -1.59 -2.50 -16.31
CA ARG A 291 -2.30 -3.79 -16.33
C ARG A 291 -2.34 -4.45 -14.95
N ARG A 292 -1.25 -4.38 -14.18
CA ARG A 292 -1.16 -4.95 -12.83
C ARG A 292 -2.01 -4.19 -11.80
N HIS A 293 -2.13 -2.87 -11.95
CA HIS A 293 -2.91 -2.01 -11.05
C HIS A 293 -4.42 -2.13 -11.26
N ARG A 294 -4.85 -2.72 -12.38
CA ARG A 294 -6.27 -2.89 -12.73
C ARG A 294 -6.86 -4.23 -12.28
N ASP A 295 -6.07 -5.09 -11.65
CA ASP A 295 -6.49 -6.44 -11.23
C ASP A 295 -7.01 -6.51 -9.77
N TRP A 296 -7.26 -5.34 -9.15
CA TRP A 296 -8.05 -5.20 -7.91
C TRP A 296 -9.55 -5.11 -8.19
N ASP A 297 -9.98 -5.32 -9.43
CA ASP A 297 -11.37 -5.28 -9.85
C ASP A 297 -12.12 -6.48 -9.24
N TYR A 298 -13.05 -6.18 -8.35
CA TYR A 298 -14.09 -7.13 -7.95
C TYR A 298 -14.75 -7.69 -9.21
N ARG A 299 -15.00 -9.01 -9.24
CA ARG A 299 -15.60 -9.65 -10.40
C ARG A 299 -17.10 -9.77 -10.20
N TYR A 300 -17.86 -9.18 -11.12
CA TYR A 300 -19.30 -9.33 -11.15
C TYR A 300 -19.69 -10.56 -11.98
N HIS A 301 -20.45 -11.46 -11.38
CA HIS A 301 -21.04 -12.62 -12.04
C HIS A 301 -22.56 -12.51 -11.98
N PRO A 302 -23.26 -12.44 -13.14
CA PRO A 302 -24.72 -12.53 -13.18
C PRO A 302 -25.22 -13.80 -12.49
N LEU A 303 -26.30 -13.69 -11.70
CA LEU A 303 -26.90 -14.85 -10.99
C LEU A 303 -27.26 -16.02 -11.92
N ARG A 304 -27.62 -15.76 -13.18
CA ARG A 304 -27.93 -16.80 -14.18
C ARG A 304 -26.72 -17.71 -14.47
N ASP A 305 -25.53 -17.13 -14.48
CA ASP A 305 -24.28 -17.85 -14.74
C ASP A 305 -23.92 -18.78 -13.57
N ILE A 306 -24.38 -18.43 -12.36
CA ILE A 306 -24.16 -19.23 -11.13
C ILE A 306 -25.16 -20.38 -11.05
N ASN A 307 -26.43 -20.13 -11.40
CA ASN A 307 -27.50 -21.12 -11.30
C ASN A 307 -27.49 -22.15 -12.44
N GLY A 308 -26.70 -21.94 -13.50
CA GLY A 308 -26.57 -22.88 -14.62
C GLY A 308 -27.76 -22.89 -15.59
N ASP A 309 -28.58 -21.83 -15.59
CA ASP A 309 -29.69 -21.68 -16.53
C ASP A 309 -29.15 -21.21 -17.90
N THR A 310 -28.97 -22.14 -18.85
CA THR A 310 -28.77 -21.85 -20.29
C THR A 310 -30.09 -21.63 -21.02
#